data_AF-A0A4V3V028-F1
#
_entry.id   AF-A0A4V3V028-F1
#
_cell.length_a   1.000
_cell.length_b   1.000
_cell.length_c   1.000
_cell.angle_alpha   90.00
_cell.angle_beta   90.00
_cell.angle_gamma   90.00
#
_symmetry.space_group_name_H-M   'P 1'
#
loop_
_entity.id
_entity.type
_entity.pdbx_description
1 polymer ?
#
loop_
_entity_poly.entity_id
_entity_poly.type
_entity_poly.pdbx_seq_one_letter_code
_entity_poly.pdbx_strand_id
1 'polypeptide(L)'
;MHGRIMLAAAMMALALPAGAQTPSDRYEARGTVVAEIGGETMELVVPFDRENKTAFAQVTAIMGTSTSVNVVGMSVGENGKPAPPMVQATFLTSGAGTSVLSVELFDDGGMDAPAIMSDEFGSVTLDRFNFDGQTLEAEVSGQMQRVAGYAQGNPAADGAPPVPARIVISTEVAPAE
;
A
#
# COMPACT_ATOMS: atom_id res chain seq x y z
N MET A 1 -7.12 34.99 31.76
CA MET A 1 -7.74 33.65 31.85
C MET A 1 -7.33 32.88 30.61
N HIS A 2 -6.44 31.90 30.75
CA HIS A 2 -5.93 31.09 29.64
C HIS A 2 -6.95 29.98 29.32
N GLY A 3 -7.63 30.08 28.18
CA GLY A 3 -8.50 29.03 27.66
C GLY A 3 -7.65 27.90 27.09
N ARG A 4 -7.64 26.75 27.76
CA ARG A 4 -7.00 25.52 27.29
C ARG A 4 -7.78 24.99 26.07
N ILE A 5 -7.13 24.95 24.91
CA ILE A 5 -7.62 24.20 23.75
C ILE A 5 -7.39 22.71 24.07
N MET A 6 -8.47 21.97 24.31
CA MET A 6 -8.44 20.51 24.32
C MET A 6 -8.27 20.04 22.88
N LEU A 7 -7.12 19.45 22.56
CA LEU A 7 -6.93 18.64 21.36
C LEU A 7 -7.71 17.32 21.58
N ALA A 8 -8.82 17.15 20.89
CA ALA A 8 -9.50 15.86 20.81
C ALA A 8 -8.71 14.99 19.81
N ALA A 9 -7.98 14.00 20.32
CA ALA A 9 -7.40 12.96 19.49
C ALA A 9 -8.57 12.14 18.90
N ALA A 10 -8.76 12.22 17.59
CA ALA A 10 -9.70 11.35 16.89
C ALA A 10 -9.13 9.92 16.92
N MET A 11 -9.66 9.07 17.80
CA MET A 11 -9.48 7.63 17.69
C MET A 11 -10.23 7.17 16.43
N MET A 12 -9.52 7.03 15.31
CA MET A 12 -10.00 6.20 14.21
C MET A 12 -10.03 4.76 14.71
N ALA A 13 -11.23 4.23 14.96
CA ALA A 13 -11.41 2.80 15.13
C ALA A 13 -11.18 2.16 13.76
N LEU A 14 -9.96 1.67 13.51
CA LEU A 14 -9.67 0.82 12.36
C LEU A 14 -10.49 -0.46 12.53
N ALA A 15 -11.60 -0.58 11.81
CA ALA A 15 -12.34 -1.82 11.74
C ALA A 15 -11.44 -2.83 11.01
N LEU A 16 -10.88 -3.79 11.74
CA LEU A 16 -10.21 -4.93 11.12
C LEU A 16 -11.23 -5.65 10.23
N PRO A 17 -10.82 -6.07 9.03
CA PRO A 17 -11.69 -6.83 8.15
C PRO A 17 -12.19 -8.10 8.85
N ALA A 18 -13.45 -8.48 8.66
CA ALA A 18 -14.13 -9.50 9.45
C ALA A 18 -13.55 -10.92 9.33
N GLY A 19 -12.62 -11.15 8.39
CA GLY A 19 -11.88 -12.40 8.20
C GLY A 19 -10.36 -12.29 8.34
N ALA A 20 -9.80 -11.12 8.62
CA ALA A 20 -8.36 -10.94 8.73
C ALA A 20 -7.85 -11.55 10.05
N GLN A 21 -6.84 -12.40 9.98
CA GLN A 21 -6.15 -12.87 11.18
C GLN A 21 -5.53 -11.67 11.91
N THR A 22 -5.65 -11.64 13.23
CA THR A 22 -5.08 -10.54 14.03
C THR A 22 -3.56 -10.65 14.03
N PRO A 23 -2.82 -9.55 13.80
CA PRO A 23 -1.38 -9.53 13.99
C PRO A 23 -1.00 -9.93 15.42
N SER A 24 0.14 -10.58 15.57
CA SER A 24 0.75 -10.88 16.88
C SER A 24 1.18 -9.59 17.59
N ASP A 25 1.44 -9.64 18.91
CA ASP A 25 1.82 -8.47 19.73
C ASP A 25 3.01 -7.66 19.21
N ARG A 26 3.91 -8.30 18.43
CA ARG A 26 5.03 -7.63 17.78
C ARG A 26 4.57 -6.62 16.73
N TYR A 27 3.43 -6.86 16.09
CA TYR A 27 2.92 -6.06 14.98
C TYR A 27 1.68 -5.29 15.40
N GLU A 28 1.57 -4.08 14.88
CA GLU A 28 0.39 -3.23 15.01
C GLU A 28 -0.20 -3.00 13.63
N ALA A 29 -1.50 -3.26 13.44
CA ALA A 29 -2.19 -2.83 12.22
C ALA A 29 -2.41 -1.31 12.31
N ARG A 30 -1.85 -0.56 11.36
CA ARG A 30 -1.98 0.91 11.26
C ARG A 30 -2.83 1.37 10.08
N GLY A 31 -3.35 0.42 9.32
CA GLY A 31 -4.17 0.67 8.17
C GLY A 31 -4.60 -0.61 7.48
N THR A 32 -5.30 -0.44 6.38
CA THR A 32 -5.83 -1.51 5.56
C THR A 32 -5.57 -1.22 4.09
N VAL A 33 -5.35 -2.28 3.33
CA VAL A 33 -5.42 -2.27 1.87
C VAL A 33 -6.48 -3.28 1.45
N VAL A 34 -7.51 -2.83 0.75
CA VAL A 34 -8.49 -3.72 0.11
C VAL A 34 -8.17 -3.76 -1.37
N ALA A 35 -7.86 -4.95 -1.87
CA ALA A 35 -7.46 -5.16 -3.25
C ALA A 35 -8.45 -6.09 -3.94
N GLU A 36 -9.14 -5.59 -4.95
CA GLU A 36 -9.98 -6.37 -5.86
C GLU A 36 -9.18 -6.63 -7.14
N ILE A 37 -8.76 -7.86 -7.38
CA ILE A 37 -7.90 -8.23 -8.51
C ILE A 37 -8.50 -9.43 -9.21
N GLY A 38 -8.86 -9.29 -10.49
CA GLY A 38 -9.41 -10.40 -11.27
C GLY A 38 -10.73 -10.97 -10.76
N GLY A 39 -11.47 -10.19 -9.96
CA GLY A 39 -12.71 -10.62 -9.30
C GLY A 39 -12.51 -11.24 -7.91
N GLU A 40 -11.27 -11.40 -7.45
CA GLU A 40 -10.98 -11.80 -6.06
C GLU A 40 -10.74 -10.58 -5.19
N THR A 41 -11.24 -10.60 -3.95
CA THR A 41 -11.03 -9.53 -2.96
C THR A 41 -10.08 -10.01 -1.89
N MET A 42 -9.03 -9.22 -1.64
CA MET A 42 -8.08 -9.41 -0.56
C MET A 42 -8.20 -8.26 0.42
N GLU A 43 -8.27 -8.59 1.71
CA GLU A 43 -8.28 -7.62 2.80
C GLU A 43 -6.96 -7.74 3.56
N LEU A 44 -6.09 -6.75 3.39
CA LEU A 44 -4.72 -6.74 3.89
C LEU A 44 -4.56 -5.70 5.00
N VAL A 45 -3.63 -5.94 5.92
CA VAL A 45 -3.25 -4.96 6.94
C VAL A 45 -2.01 -4.20 6.50
N VAL A 46 -1.88 -2.93 6.89
CA VAL A 46 -0.61 -2.20 6.83
C VAL A 46 0.06 -2.33 8.19
N PRO A 47 1.09 -3.17 8.35
CA PRO A 47 1.68 -3.43 9.65
C PRO A 47 2.67 -2.35 10.08
N PHE A 48 2.92 -2.30 11.39
CA PHE A 48 4.05 -1.62 12.00
C PHE A 48 4.77 -2.62 12.91
N ASP A 49 6.06 -2.86 12.67
CA ASP A 49 6.90 -3.73 13.49
C ASP A 49 7.32 -2.95 14.76
N ARG A 50 6.70 -3.27 15.90
CA ARG A 50 6.95 -2.58 17.17
C ARG A 50 8.36 -2.83 17.70
N GLU A 51 8.96 -3.97 17.38
CA GLU A 51 10.29 -4.37 17.84
C GLU A 51 11.37 -3.59 17.08
N ASN A 52 11.28 -3.57 15.75
CA ASN A 52 12.25 -2.90 14.89
C ASN A 52 11.93 -1.42 14.61
N LYS A 53 10.76 -0.93 15.05
CA LYS A 53 10.23 0.41 14.75
C LYS A 53 10.09 0.68 13.24
N THR A 54 9.77 -0.37 12.47
CA THR A 54 9.65 -0.28 11.02
C THR A 54 8.19 -0.10 10.62
N ALA A 55 7.89 0.99 9.93
CA ALA A 55 6.58 1.22 9.34
C ALA A 55 6.52 0.68 7.91
N PHE A 56 5.38 0.10 7.53
CA PHE A 56 5.12 -0.35 6.16
C PHE A 56 4.33 0.68 5.35
N ALA A 57 4.11 1.87 5.92
CA ALA A 57 3.70 3.07 5.21
C ALA A 57 4.69 4.19 5.57
N GLN A 58 5.38 4.72 4.56
CA GLN A 58 6.46 5.68 4.74
C GLN A 58 6.37 6.83 3.75
N VAL A 59 6.88 7.98 4.17
CA VAL A 59 7.08 9.16 3.33
C VAL A 59 8.56 9.45 3.16
N THR A 60 8.98 9.70 1.92
CA THR A 60 10.34 10.14 1.60
C THR A 60 10.30 11.47 0.88
N ALA A 61 11.00 12.47 1.42
CA ALA A 61 11.21 13.73 0.72
C ALA A 61 12.28 13.57 -0.37
N ILE A 62 11.98 14.03 -1.58
CA ILE A 62 12.88 13.95 -2.73
C ILE A 62 13.31 15.37 -3.08
N MET A 63 14.57 15.69 -2.77
CA MET A 63 15.24 16.95 -3.14
C MET A 63 14.45 18.21 -2.74
N GLY A 64 13.63 18.13 -1.68
CA GLY A 64 12.80 19.23 -1.18
C GLY A 64 11.68 19.70 -2.10
N THR A 65 11.42 19.01 -3.22
CA THR A 65 10.44 19.46 -4.24
C THR A 65 9.35 18.44 -4.52
N SER A 66 9.58 17.19 -4.16
CA SER A 66 8.62 16.11 -4.32
C SER A 66 8.61 15.21 -3.09
N THR A 67 7.54 14.45 -2.94
CA THR A 67 7.33 13.51 -1.85
C THR A 67 6.90 12.18 -2.44
N SER A 68 7.60 11.11 -2.08
CA SER A 68 7.15 9.75 -2.35
C SER A 68 6.42 9.22 -1.13
N VAL A 69 5.24 8.63 -1.33
CA VAL A 69 4.51 7.89 -0.30
C VAL A 69 4.47 6.43 -0.74
N ASN A 70 5.03 5.54 0.06
CA ASN A 70 5.03 4.10 -0.20
C ASN A 70 4.20 3.41 0.89
N VAL A 71 3.30 2.52 0.48
CA VAL A 71 2.46 1.74 1.40
C VAL A 71 2.50 0.29 0.99
N VAL A 72 2.68 -0.58 1.98
CA VAL A 72 2.73 -2.02 1.83
C VAL A 72 1.65 -2.65 2.71
N GLY A 73 0.59 -3.17 2.07
CA GLY A 73 -0.40 -4.02 2.69
C GLY A 73 0.02 -5.49 2.59
N MET A 74 -0.16 -6.26 3.66
CA MET A 74 0.19 -7.68 3.71
C MET A 74 -0.91 -8.50 4.36
N SER A 75 -0.98 -9.78 4.00
CA SER A 75 -1.78 -10.73 4.76
C SER A 75 -1.14 -11.01 6.11
N VAL A 76 -1.94 -11.49 7.06
CA VAL A 76 -1.44 -11.99 8.34
C VAL A 76 -1.42 -13.51 8.28
N GLY A 77 -0.23 -14.09 8.44
CA GLY A 77 -0.05 -15.54 8.46
C GLY A 77 -0.41 -16.16 9.81
N GLU A 78 -0.41 -17.50 9.87
CA GLU A 78 -0.89 -18.30 11.01
C GLU A 78 -0.21 -17.99 12.35
N ASN A 79 1.02 -17.46 12.33
CA ASN A 79 1.77 -17.05 13.51
C ASN A 79 1.58 -15.57 13.88
N GLY A 80 0.62 -14.89 13.26
CA GLY A 80 0.35 -13.47 13.45
C GLY A 80 1.44 -12.56 12.86
N LYS A 81 2.27 -13.05 11.92
CA LYS A 81 3.28 -12.24 11.23
C LYS A 81 2.77 -11.81 9.85
N PRO A 82 3.21 -10.64 9.34
CA PRO A 82 3.00 -10.28 7.95
C PRO A 82 3.55 -11.36 7.01
N ALA A 83 2.77 -11.73 6.01
CA ALA A 83 3.07 -12.75 5.02
C ALA A 83 2.45 -12.39 3.66
N PRO A 84 2.91 -13.00 2.55
CA PRO A 84 2.21 -12.90 1.27
C PRO A 84 0.74 -13.37 1.36
N PRO A 85 -0.14 -12.88 0.48
CA PRO A 85 0.13 -11.87 -0.55
C PRO A 85 0.42 -10.47 0.03
N MET A 86 1.25 -9.71 -0.70
CA MET A 86 1.63 -8.33 -0.40
C MET A 86 1.24 -7.42 -1.56
N VAL A 87 0.61 -6.29 -1.25
CA VAL A 87 0.33 -5.21 -2.20
C VAL A 87 1.15 -3.99 -1.81
N GLN A 88 2.03 -3.55 -2.69
CA GLN A 88 2.82 -2.33 -2.53
C GLN A 88 2.32 -1.25 -3.48
N ALA A 89 1.96 -0.08 -2.97
CA ALA A 89 1.58 1.08 -3.77
C ALA A 89 2.56 2.23 -3.53
N THR A 90 2.99 2.88 -4.61
CA THR A 90 3.91 4.03 -4.56
C THR A 90 3.30 5.22 -5.27
N PHE A 91 3.21 6.34 -4.55
CA PHE A 91 2.68 7.61 -5.05
C PHE A 91 3.79 8.65 -5.09
N LEU A 92 3.79 9.50 -6.11
CA LEU A 92 4.67 10.66 -6.21
C LEU A 92 3.84 11.93 -6.20
N THR A 93 4.07 12.80 -5.22
CA THR A 93 3.47 14.13 -5.16
C THR A 93 4.52 15.18 -5.45
N SER A 94 4.21 16.11 -6.35
CA SER A 94 5.09 17.22 -6.73
C SER A 94 4.26 18.48 -6.98
N GLY A 95 4.91 19.59 -7.36
CA GLY A 95 4.21 20.81 -7.79
C GLY A 95 3.28 20.64 -9.00
N ALA A 96 3.42 19.55 -9.76
CA ALA A 96 2.54 19.21 -10.88
C ALA A 96 1.28 18.44 -10.46
N GLY A 97 1.19 18.01 -9.19
CA GLY A 97 0.14 17.16 -8.67
C GLY A 97 0.67 15.81 -8.17
N THR A 98 -0.26 14.88 -7.92
CA THR A 98 0.04 13.53 -7.46
C THR A 98 -0.20 12.52 -8.59
N SER A 99 0.73 11.58 -8.74
CA SER A 99 0.60 10.42 -9.62
C SER A 99 0.87 9.12 -8.86
N VAL A 100 0.38 8.01 -9.41
CA VAL A 100 0.77 6.66 -8.97
C VAL A 100 1.95 6.23 -9.83
N LEU A 101 3.05 5.83 -9.20
CA LEU A 101 4.19 5.27 -9.93
C LEU A 101 3.94 3.79 -10.25
N SER A 102 3.50 3.04 -9.26
CA SER A 102 3.15 1.63 -9.42
C SER A 102 2.25 1.14 -8.29
N VAL A 103 1.48 0.10 -8.59
CA VAL A 103 0.96 -0.83 -7.60
C VAL A 103 1.39 -2.24 -7.98
N GLU A 104 1.99 -2.95 -7.03
CA GLU A 104 2.62 -4.26 -7.25
C GLU A 104 1.99 -5.29 -6.31
N LEU A 105 1.54 -6.42 -6.86
CA LEU A 105 1.12 -7.59 -6.12
C LEU A 105 2.24 -8.64 -6.13
N PHE A 106 2.65 -9.04 -4.94
CA PHE A 106 3.54 -10.16 -4.70
C PHE A 106 2.76 -11.28 -4.01
N ASP A 107 2.41 -12.29 -4.78
CA ASP A 107 1.70 -13.50 -4.34
C ASP A 107 2.63 -14.71 -4.36
N ASP A 108 2.10 -15.91 -4.56
CA ASP A 108 2.88 -17.16 -4.66
C ASP A 108 3.93 -17.14 -5.79
N GLY A 109 3.83 -16.22 -6.76
CA GLY A 109 4.88 -15.97 -7.76
C GLY A 109 6.15 -15.32 -7.19
N GLY A 110 6.10 -14.79 -5.97
CA GLY A 110 7.22 -14.18 -5.27
C GLY A 110 7.72 -12.87 -5.92
N MET A 111 8.90 -12.42 -5.48
CA MET A 111 9.50 -11.15 -5.94
C MET A 111 9.97 -11.17 -7.40
N ASP A 112 10.17 -12.36 -7.98
CA ASP A 112 10.66 -12.49 -9.35
C ASP A 112 9.55 -12.38 -10.41
N ALA A 113 8.28 -12.50 -10.00
CA ALA A 113 7.13 -12.46 -10.90
C ALA A 113 5.91 -11.72 -10.30
N PRO A 114 6.03 -10.44 -9.90
CA PRO A 114 4.88 -9.67 -9.43
C PRO A 114 3.85 -9.40 -10.54
N ALA A 115 2.62 -9.10 -10.15
CA ALA A 115 1.67 -8.42 -11.02
C ALA A 115 1.77 -6.91 -10.80
N ILE A 116 1.98 -6.14 -11.87
CA ILE A 116 2.27 -4.71 -11.78
C ILE A 116 1.18 -3.92 -12.50
N MET A 117 0.65 -2.91 -11.83
CA MET A 117 -0.22 -1.87 -12.37
C MET A 117 0.57 -0.56 -12.43
N SER A 118 0.99 -0.18 -13.63
CA SER A 118 1.71 1.06 -13.91
C SER A 118 1.49 1.46 -15.38
N ASP A 119 1.94 2.66 -15.76
CA ASP A 119 1.92 3.10 -17.17
C ASP A 119 2.86 2.28 -18.07
N GLU A 120 3.85 1.59 -17.49
CA GLU A 120 4.81 0.76 -18.24
C GLU A 120 4.29 -0.66 -18.49
N PHE A 121 3.72 -1.29 -17.47
CA PHE A 121 3.37 -2.71 -17.51
C PHE A 121 1.86 -2.95 -17.68
N GLY A 122 1.01 -1.95 -17.54
CA GLY A 122 -0.43 -2.11 -17.73
C GLY A 122 -1.11 -0.78 -17.95
N SER A 123 -2.08 -0.46 -17.10
CA SER A 123 -2.67 0.88 -17.03
C SER A 123 -2.96 1.21 -15.58
N VAL A 124 -2.73 2.44 -15.15
CA VAL A 124 -3.02 2.88 -13.79
C VAL A 124 -3.80 4.19 -13.82
N THR A 125 -4.75 4.36 -12.91
CA THR A 125 -5.51 5.59 -12.71
C THR A 125 -5.59 5.88 -11.23
N LEU A 126 -5.24 7.10 -10.84
CA LEU A 126 -5.44 7.60 -9.49
C LEU A 126 -6.86 8.15 -9.37
N ASP A 127 -7.77 7.36 -8.81
CA ASP A 127 -9.17 7.75 -8.68
C ASP A 127 -9.39 8.72 -7.52
N ARG A 128 -8.63 8.53 -6.43
CA ARG A 128 -8.68 9.38 -5.25
C ARG A 128 -7.34 9.38 -4.53
N PHE A 129 -6.95 10.54 -4.02
CA PHE A 129 -5.78 10.68 -3.17
C PHE A 129 -6.02 11.79 -2.13
N ASN A 130 -5.81 11.46 -0.87
CA ASN A 130 -5.80 12.39 0.24
C ASN A 130 -4.68 12.01 1.20
N PHE A 131 -3.72 12.91 1.38
CA PHE A 131 -2.62 12.73 2.31
C PHE A 131 -2.39 14.03 3.08
N ASP A 132 -2.51 13.98 4.41
CA ASP A 132 -2.39 15.16 5.28
C ASP A 132 -1.03 15.28 5.99
N GLY A 133 -0.07 14.40 5.66
CA GLY A 133 1.22 14.29 6.34
C GLY A 133 1.28 13.17 7.37
N GLN A 134 0.14 12.64 7.81
CA GLN A 134 0.05 11.58 8.82
C GLN A 134 -0.86 10.43 8.39
N THR A 135 -1.93 10.72 7.65
CA THR A 135 -2.91 9.74 7.19
C THR A 135 -3.02 9.77 5.67
N LEU A 136 -3.05 8.59 5.06
CA LEU A 136 -3.27 8.41 3.63
C LEU A 136 -4.59 7.69 3.42
N GLU A 137 -5.44 8.28 2.59
CA GLU A 137 -6.54 7.60 1.91
C GLU A 137 -6.31 7.68 0.40
N ALA A 138 -6.27 6.53 -0.27
CA ALA A 138 -6.06 6.48 -1.72
C ALA A 138 -6.93 5.41 -2.37
N GLU A 139 -7.30 5.66 -3.62
CA GLU A 139 -7.97 4.69 -4.48
C GLU A 139 -7.31 4.70 -5.85
N VAL A 140 -6.93 3.52 -6.31
CA VAL A 140 -6.25 3.31 -7.58
C VAL A 140 -6.96 2.19 -8.33
N SER A 141 -7.20 2.39 -9.63
CA SER A 141 -7.75 1.36 -10.50
C SER A 141 -6.94 1.22 -11.78
N GLY A 142 -7.13 0.10 -12.47
CA GLY A 142 -6.44 -0.15 -13.72
C GLY A 142 -6.34 -1.63 -14.08
N GLN A 143 -5.23 -1.97 -14.72
CA GLN A 143 -4.94 -3.31 -15.23
C GLN A 143 -3.56 -3.73 -14.71
N MET A 144 -3.51 -4.85 -14.00
CA MET A 144 -2.28 -5.49 -13.56
C MET A 144 -1.79 -6.47 -14.61
N GLN A 145 -0.52 -6.38 -14.97
CA GLN A 145 0.16 -7.34 -15.84
C GLN A 145 1.16 -8.14 -15.04
N ARG A 146 1.11 -9.47 -15.20
CA ARG A 146 2.15 -10.34 -14.64
C ARG A 146 3.45 -10.12 -15.40
N VAL A 147 4.52 -9.82 -14.68
CA VAL A 147 5.89 -9.79 -15.23
C VAL A 147 6.63 -11.06 -14.83
N ALA A 148 7.71 -11.40 -15.54
CA ALA A 148 8.56 -12.55 -15.23
C ALA A 148 10.01 -12.10 -15.24
N GLY A 149 10.81 -12.47 -14.25
CA GLY A 149 12.21 -12.03 -14.18
C GLY A 149 12.33 -10.54 -13.87
N TYR A 150 11.50 -10.02 -12.97
CA TYR A 150 11.50 -8.61 -12.55
C TYR A 150 12.90 -8.15 -12.10
N ALA A 151 13.59 -8.97 -11.30
CA ALA A 151 14.97 -8.72 -10.87
C ALA A 151 16.01 -8.76 -12.01
N GLN A 152 15.63 -9.24 -13.20
CA GLN A 152 16.49 -9.41 -14.38
C GLN A 152 16.13 -8.44 -15.51
N GLY A 153 15.17 -7.52 -15.28
CA GLY A 153 14.74 -6.53 -16.26
C GLY A 153 13.86 -7.07 -17.39
N ASN A 154 13.23 -8.24 -17.23
CA ASN A 154 12.35 -8.80 -18.26
C ASN A 154 10.91 -8.23 -18.13
N PRO A 155 10.34 -7.66 -19.21
CA PRO A 155 9.22 -6.71 -19.09
C PRO A 155 7.79 -7.29 -19.16
N ALA A 156 7.58 -8.58 -19.36
CA ALA A 156 6.25 -9.20 -19.25
C ALA A 156 6.39 -10.73 -19.18
N ALA A 157 5.53 -11.41 -18.42
CA ALA A 157 5.41 -12.85 -18.54
C ALA A 157 4.70 -13.18 -19.86
N ASP A 158 5.34 -13.93 -20.75
CA ASP A 158 4.75 -14.33 -22.04
C ASP A 158 3.37 -14.98 -21.82
N GLY A 159 2.32 -14.39 -22.41
CA GLY A 159 1.00 -15.00 -22.54
C GLY A 159 0.01 -14.80 -21.39
N ALA A 160 0.33 -14.06 -20.34
CA ALA A 160 -0.65 -13.70 -19.30
C ALA A 160 -1.41 -12.41 -19.70
N PRO A 161 -2.75 -12.43 -19.91
CA PRO A 161 -3.48 -11.21 -20.17
C PRO A 161 -3.49 -10.28 -18.94
N PRO A 162 -3.53 -8.95 -19.12
CA PRO A 162 -3.76 -8.02 -18.02
C PRO A 162 -5.08 -8.34 -17.30
N VAL A 163 -5.08 -8.12 -15.99
CA VAL A 163 -6.20 -8.41 -15.09
C VAL A 163 -6.68 -7.10 -14.46
N PRO A 164 -7.99 -6.82 -14.45
CA PRO A 164 -8.50 -5.59 -13.85
C PRO A 164 -8.24 -5.60 -12.34
N ALA A 165 -7.85 -4.43 -11.82
CA ALA A 165 -7.55 -4.25 -10.41
C ALA A 165 -8.15 -2.93 -9.89
N ARG A 166 -8.59 -2.97 -8.63
CA ARG A 166 -8.98 -1.80 -7.83
C ARG A 166 -8.42 -1.95 -6.43
N ILE A 167 -7.74 -0.91 -5.95
CA ILE A 167 -6.99 -0.91 -4.69
C ILE A 167 -7.44 0.28 -3.86
N VAL A 168 -7.94 0.02 -2.66
CA VAL A 168 -8.35 1.05 -1.69
C VAL A 168 -7.44 0.99 -0.48
N ILE A 169 -6.83 2.12 -0.14
CA ILE A 169 -5.84 2.24 0.92
C ILE A 169 -6.35 3.23 1.96
N SER A 170 -6.22 2.88 3.23
CA SER A 170 -6.45 3.78 4.37
C SER A 170 -5.43 3.44 5.46
N THR A 171 -4.47 4.32 5.74
CA THR A 171 -3.41 4.03 6.71
C THR A 171 -2.83 5.27 7.36
N GLU A 172 -2.32 5.11 8.58
CA GLU A 172 -1.32 6.02 9.12
C GLU A 172 0.00 5.83 8.39
N VAL A 173 0.71 6.92 8.15
CA VAL A 173 2.01 6.95 7.48
C VAL A 173 3.04 7.49 8.47
N ALA A 174 4.17 6.80 8.60
CA ALA A 174 5.26 7.32 9.40
C ALA A 174 5.81 8.61 8.76
N PRO A 175 6.15 9.63 9.58
CA PRO A 175 6.76 10.84 9.07
C PRO A 175 8.10 10.53 8.39
N ALA A 176 8.49 11.38 7.44
CA ALA A 176 9.81 11.31 6.83
C ALA A 176 10.90 11.53 7.89
N GLU A 177 11.95 10.70 7.86
CA GLU A 177 13.20 10.92 8.62
C GLU A 177 14.04 12.06 8.03
#